data_AF-A0A034V242-F1
#
_entry.id   AF-A0A034V242-F1
#
_cell.length_a   1.000
_cell.length_b   1.000
_cell.length_c   1.000
_cell.angle_alpha   90.00
_cell.angle_beta   90.00
_cell.angle_gamma   90.00
#
_symmetry.space_group_name_H-M   'P 1'
#
loop_
_entity.id
_entity.type
_entity.pdbx_description
1 polymer ?
#
loop_
_entity_poly.entity_id
_entity_poly.type
_entity_poly.pdbx_seq_one_letter_code
_entity_poly.pdbx_strand_id
1 'polypeptide(L)'
;LWEIRRQPWVTAGGKGELELELPMMEVVQTHVIPSASAVDPDVLNAICSLGCFKEKDKLIQELLSSNHNTEKVIYFLLLDRKRRRPALEDDDEIAQKSRSELDAVDPPRKRLDTCRINGTNSP
;
A
#
# COMPACT_ATOMS: atom_id res chain seq x y z
N LEU A 1 2.42 -17.71 -16.47
CA LEU A 1 3.50 -16.69 -16.33
C LEU A 1 4.61 -16.86 -17.34
N TRP A 2 5.18 -18.06 -17.54
CA TRP A 2 6.24 -18.32 -18.53
C TRP A 2 5.91 -17.87 -19.97
N GLU A 3 4.67 -18.07 -20.40
CA GLU A 3 4.22 -17.68 -21.74
C GLU A 3 4.11 -16.16 -21.96
N ILE A 4 3.84 -15.42 -20.88
CA ILE A 4 3.87 -13.95 -20.86
C ILE A 4 5.32 -13.46 -20.87
N ARG A 5 6.21 -14.12 -20.11
CA ARG A 5 7.63 -13.76 -19.99
C ARG A 5 8.42 -13.88 -21.30
N ARG A 6 7.94 -14.68 -22.26
CA ARG A 6 8.51 -14.80 -23.61
C ARG A 6 7.96 -13.80 -24.62
N GLN A 7 6.98 -12.96 -24.24
CA GLN A 7 6.36 -12.06 -25.20
C GLN A 7 7.36 -10.99 -25.67
N PRO A 8 7.36 -10.64 -26.96
CA PRO A 8 8.28 -9.65 -27.51
C PRO A 8 8.22 -8.29 -26.80
N TRP A 9 7.06 -7.86 -26.29
CA TRP A 9 6.94 -6.59 -25.55
C TRP A 9 7.55 -6.63 -24.14
N VAL A 10 7.65 -7.81 -23.52
CA VAL A 10 8.32 -8.01 -22.22
C VAL A 10 9.84 -8.01 -22.38
N THR A 11 10.32 -8.42 -23.56
CA THR A 11 11.75 -8.56 -23.88
C THR A 11 12.27 -7.45 -24.81
N ALA A 12 11.41 -6.51 -25.22
CA ALA A 12 11.74 -5.41 -26.12
C ALA A 12 12.61 -4.38 -25.40
N GLY A 13 13.93 -4.58 -25.46
CA GLY A 13 14.93 -3.67 -24.90
C GLY A 13 16.30 -4.31 -24.68
N GLY A 14 16.42 -5.64 -24.67
CA GLY A 14 17.70 -6.31 -24.46
C GLY A 14 17.76 -7.74 -25.01
N LYS A 15 18.97 -8.18 -25.40
CA LYS A 15 19.29 -9.59 -25.68
C LYS A 15 19.59 -10.29 -24.35
N GLY A 16 18.58 -10.57 -23.54
CA GLY A 16 18.85 -11.26 -22.28
C GLY A 16 17.61 -11.46 -21.43
N GLU A 17 17.53 -12.63 -20.83
CA GLU A 17 16.59 -13.04 -19.80
C GLU A 17 16.32 -11.88 -18.82
N LEU A 18 15.05 -11.48 -18.69
CA LEU A 18 14.64 -10.48 -17.72
C LEU A 18 14.96 -11.04 -16.32
N GLU A 19 15.81 -10.38 -15.55
CA GLU A 19 16.09 -10.79 -14.18
C GLU A 19 14.81 -10.63 -13.37
N LEU A 20 14.19 -11.76 -13.03
CA LEU A 20 12.95 -11.77 -12.28
C LEU A 20 13.29 -11.66 -10.81
N GLU A 21 12.75 -10.64 -10.15
CA GLU A 21 12.76 -10.60 -8.70
C GLU A 21 12.04 -11.85 -8.16
N LEU A 22 12.69 -12.51 -7.21
CA LEU A 22 12.13 -13.66 -6.50
C LEU A 22 10.86 -13.24 -5.73
N PRO A 23 9.91 -14.17 -5.50
CA PRO A 23 8.70 -13.84 -4.77
C PRO A 23 9.03 -13.31 -3.36
N MET A 24 8.16 -12.47 -2.83
CA MET A 24 8.36 -11.84 -1.52
C MET A 24 8.56 -12.86 -0.38
N MET A 25 7.98 -14.05 -0.53
CA MET A 25 8.18 -15.19 0.37
C MET A 25 9.60 -15.76 0.40
N GLU A 26 10.40 -15.51 -0.63
CA GLU A 26 11.80 -15.97 -0.68
C GLU A 26 12.77 -14.89 -0.21
N VAL A 27 12.45 -13.62 -0.49
CA VAL A 27 13.36 -12.50 -0.21
C VAL A 27 13.14 -11.84 1.15
N VAL A 28 11.96 -12.03 1.78
CA VAL A 28 11.68 -11.44 3.09
C VAL A 28 12.06 -12.41 4.20
N GLN A 29 13.07 -12.03 4.97
CA GLN A 29 13.41 -12.72 6.21
C GLN A 29 12.38 -12.41 7.30
N THR A 30 11.81 -13.45 7.90
CA THR A 30 10.88 -13.34 9.04
C THR A 30 11.49 -13.97 10.28
N HIS A 31 11.05 -13.54 11.45
CA HIS A 31 11.44 -14.14 12.73
C HIS A 31 10.25 -14.73 13.48
N VAL A 32 10.53 -15.66 14.40
CA VAL A 32 9.51 -16.18 15.32
C VAL A 32 9.20 -15.10 16.35
N ILE A 33 7.92 -14.76 16.48
CA ILE A 33 7.43 -13.82 17.48
C ILE A 33 7.10 -14.62 18.75
N PRO A 34 7.71 -14.30 19.91
CA PRO A 34 7.64 -15.17 21.09
C PRO A 34 6.26 -15.19 21.76
N SER A 35 5.49 -14.11 21.64
CA SER A 35 4.17 -13.98 22.27
C SER A 35 3.33 -12.89 21.59
N ALA A 36 2.01 -12.93 21.79
CA ALA A 36 1.08 -11.91 21.27
C ALA A 36 1.42 -10.49 21.75
N SER A 37 1.98 -10.35 22.95
CA SER A 37 2.40 -9.06 23.51
C SER A 37 3.60 -8.43 22.79
N ALA A 38 4.38 -9.22 22.04
CA ALA A 38 5.49 -8.73 21.24
C ALA A 38 5.06 -8.22 19.85
N VAL A 39 3.78 -8.40 19.49
CA VAL A 39 3.22 -7.92 18.22
C VAL A 39 2.94 -6.43 18.33
N ASP A 40 3.59 -5.63 17.49
CA ASP A 40 3.30 -4.20 17.34
C ASP A 40 1.81 -3.95 16.99
N PRO A 41 1.05 -3.20 17.82
CA PRO A 41 -0.39 -3.04 17.66
C PRO A 41 -0.76 -2.19 16.43
N ASP A 42 0.06 -1.23 16.03
CA ASP A 42 -0.23 -0.38 14.87
C ASP A 42 -0.04 -1.16 13.57
N VAL A 43 1.02 -1.96 13.50
CA VAL A 43 1.25 -2.86 12.37
C VAL A 43 0.13 -3.88 12.28
N LEU A 44 -0.30 -4.46 13.40
CA LEU A 44 -1.43 -5.40 13.42
C LEU A 44 -2.72 -4.75 12.90
N ASN A 45 -3.02 -3.54 13.35
CA ASN A 45 -4.18 -2.78 12.87
C ASN A 45 -4.09 -2.45 11.37
N ALA A 46 -2.89 -2.09 10.89
CA ALA A 46 -2.65 -1.84 9.47
C ALA A 46 -2.89 -3.10 8.62
N ILE A 47 -2.46 -4.28 9.08
CA ILE A 47 -2.72 -5.55 8.41
C ILE A 47 -4.22 -5.87 8.38
N CYS A 48 -4.92 -5.71 9.51
CA CYS A 48 -6.37 -5.92 9.56
C CYS A 48 -7.12 -4.98 8.60
N SER A 49 -6.62 -3.77 8.40
CA SER A 49 -7.21 -2.76 7.50
C SER A 49 -7.08 -3.12 6.01
N LEU A 50 -6.24 -4.10 5.64
CA LEU A 50 -6.11 -4.57 4.26
C LEU A 50 -7.36 -5.32 3.75
N GLY A 51 -8.22 -5.82 4.66
CA GLY A 51 -9.48 -6.48 4.32
C GLY A 51 -9.38 -7.96 3.89
N CYS A 52 -8.17 -8.47 3.61
CA CYS A 52 -7.93 -9.89 3.36
C CYS A 52 -7.78 -10.73 4.65
N PHE A 53 -7.50 -10.10 5.79
CA PHE A 53 -7.41 -10.74 7.10
C PHE A 53 -8.60 -10.38 7.97
N LYS A 54 -9.70 -11.14 7.83
CA LYS A 54 -10.98 -10.85 8.50
C LYS A 54 -11.03 -11.32 9.96
N GLU A 55 -10.30 -12.38 10.28
CA GLU A 55 -10.28 -13.00 11.61
C GLU A 55 -8.99 -12.61 12.34
N LYS A 56 -9.09 -11.64 13.26
CA LYS A 56 -7.92 -11.10 13.99
C LYS A 56 -7.21 -12.19 14.81
N ASP A 57 -7.95 -13.08 15.46
CA ASP A 57 -7.36 -14.14 16.28
C ASP A 57 -6.57 -15.14 15.42
N LYS A 58 -7.10 -15.49 14.24
CA LYS A 58 -6.40 -16.35 13.28
C LYS A 58 -5.13 -15.68 12.76
N LEU A 59 -5.17 -14.37 12.45
CA LEU A 59 -3.98 -13.62 12.06
C LEU A 59 -2.91 -13.66 13.16
N ILE A 60 -3.30 -13.45 14.43
CA ILE A 60 -2.35 -13.52 15.55
C ILE A 60 -1.75 -14.92 15.66
N GLN A 61 -2.55 -15.99 15.52
CA GLN A 61 -2.04 -17.36 15.51
C GLN A 61 -1.01 -17.60 14.40
N GLU A 62 -1.29 -17.13 13.18
CA GLU A 62 -0.35 -17.24 12.05
C GLU A 62 0.94 -16.42 12.27
N LEU A 63 0.84 -15.26 12.92
CA LEU A 63 2.01 -14.46 13.29
C LEU A 63 2.88 -15.13 14.37
N LEU A 64 2.28 -15.87 15.30
CA LEU A 64 2.98 -16.60 16.37
C LEU A 64 3.47 -17.99 15.96
N SER A 65 3.01 -18.52 14.83
CA SER A 65 3.47 -19.80 14.28
C SER A 65 5.00 -19.83 14.12
N SER A 66 5.64 -20.99 14.27
CA SER A 66 7.08 -21.13 13.98
C SER A 66 7.39 -21.10 12.49
N ASN A 67 6.39 -21.30 11.64
CA ASN A 67 6.57 -21.42 10.20
C ASN A 67 6.65 -20.04 9.52
N HIS A 68 7.43 -19.99 8.45
CA HIS A 68 7.42 -18.86 7.52
C HIS A 68 6.13 -18.90 6.69
N ASN A 69 5.35 -17.83 6.73
CA ASN A 69 4.06 -17.70 6.05
C ASN A 69 3.83 -16.26 5.57
N THR A 70 2.77 -16.07 4.78
CA THR A 70 2.42 -14.78 4.16
C THR A 70 2.14 -13.70 5.20
N GLU A 71 1.46 -14.05 6.29
CA GLU A 71 1.12 -13.15 7.39
C GLU A 71 2.38 -12.53 8.01
N LYS A 72 3.39 -13.35 8.28
CA LYS A 72 4.69 -12.86 8.77
C LYS A 72 5.39 -12.01 7.73
N VAL A 73 5.40 -12.40 6.46
CA VAL A 73 6.03 -11.60 5.40
C VAL A 73 5.43 -10.19 5.38
N ILE A 74 4.11 -10.07 5.41
CA ILE A 74 3.42 -8.78 5.44
C ILE A 74 3.76 -8.02 6.74
N TYR A 75 3.71 -8.69 7.89
CA TYR A 75 4.04 -8.09 9.18
C TYR A 75 5.46 -7.51 9.22
N PHE A 76 6.47 -8.28 8.84
CA PHE A 76 7.86 -7.82 8.88
C PHE A 76 8.14 -6.72 7.84
N LEU A 77 7.49 -6.74 6.68
CA LEU A 77 7.57 -5.64 5.71
C LEU A 77 6.99 -4.33 6.27
N LEU A 78 5.80 -4.39 6.88
CA LEU A 78 5.15 -3.20 7.46
C LEU A 78 5.88 -2.71 8.71
N LEU A 79 6.40 -3.62 9.53
CA LEU A 79 7.22 -3.28 10.69
C LEU A 79 8.52 -2.59 10.26
N ASP A 80 9.21 -3.10 9.23
CA ASP A 80 10.41 -2.46 8.68
C ASP A 80 10.10 -1.07 8.09
N ARG A 81 8.98 -0.94 7.37
CA ARG A 81 8.49 0.35 6.89
C ARG A 81 8.25 1.34 8.05
N LYS A 82 7.58 0.91 9.12
CA LYS A 82 7.31 1.72 10.32
C LYS A 82 8.62 2.17 10.99
N ARG A 83 9.61 1.28 11.09
CA ARG A 83 10.93 1.60 11.68
C ARG A 83 11.75 2.59 10.85
N ARG A 84 11.67 2.52 9.52
CA ARG A 84 12.38 3.44 8.61
C ARG A 84 11.70 4.81 8.45
N ARG A 85 10.38 4.87 8.62
CA ARG A 85 9.59 6.10 8.57
C ARG A 85 8.53 6.08 9.68
N PRO A 86 8.90 6.45 10.92
CA PRO A 86 7.91 6.69 11.95
C PRO A 86 6.97 7.78 11.44
N ALA A 87 5.68 7.51 11.34
CA ALA A 87 4.66 8.47 10.89
C ALA A 87 4.39 9.54 11.96
N LEU A 88 5.44 10.16 12.49
CA LEU A 88 5.35 11.10 13.60
C LEU A 88 4.69 12.42 13.18
N GLU A 89 4.64 12.73 11.88
CA GLU A 89 4.13 14.00 11.36
C GLU A 89 2.66 13.93 10.90
N ASP A 90 2.05 12.74 10.80
CA ASP A 90 0.65 12.61 10.37
C ASP A 90 -0.34 13.07 11.47
N ASP A 91 0.00 12.91 12.75
CA ASP A 91 -0.89 13.26 13.87
C ASP A 91 -1.07 14.79 14.01
N ASP A 92 0.01 15.56 13.84
CA ASP A 92 -0.05 17.03 13.82
C ASP A 92 -0.75 17.54 12.55
N GLU A 93 -0.53 16.91 11.39
CA GLU A 93 -1.16 17.36 10.15
C GLU A 93 -2.69 17.12 10.14
N ILE A 94 -3.17 16.01 10.72
CA ILE A 94 -4.62 15.73 10.88
C ILE A 94 -5.25 16.68 11.91
N ALA A 95 -4.56 16.95 13.03
CA ALA A 95 -5.01 17.90 14.04
C ALA A 95 -5.06 19.34 13.50
N GLN A 96 -4.15 19.72 12.62
CA GLN A 96 -4.14 21.05 11.99
C GLN A 96 -5.13 21.18 10.82
N LYS A 97 -5.31 20.15 9.97
CA LYS A 97 -6.31 20.16 8.88
C LYS A 97 -7.73 20.22 9.39
N SER A 98 -8.05 19.49 10.47
CA SER A 98 -9.41 19.47 11.04
C SER A 98 -9.86 20.84 11.58
N ARG A 99 -8.93 21.73 11.96
CA ARG A 99 -9.26 23.09 12.42
C ARG A 99 -9.22 24.13 11.30
N SER A 100 -8.46 23.89 10.23
CA SER A 100 -8.29 24.87 9.14
C SER A 100 -9.22 24.65 7.94
N GLU A 101 -9.70 23.44 7.68
CA GLU A 101 -10.53 23.15 6.49
C GLU A 101 -12.03 23.38 6.68
N LEU A 102 -12.53 23.45 7.93
CA LEU A 102 -13.96 23.68 8.18
C LEU A 102 -14.40 25.14 7.90
N ASP A 103 -13.47 26.10 7.94
CA ASP A 103 -13.77 27.53 7.81
C ASP A 103 -13.30 28.19 6.50
N ALA A 104 -12.62 27.46 5.58
CA ALA A 104 -11.90 28.12 4.48
C ALA A 104 -11.94 27.46 3.08
N VAL A 105 -12.75 26.42 2.82
CA VAL A 105 -12.82 25.81 1.49
C VAL A 105 -14.19 26.02 0.87
N ASP A 106 -14.28 27.01 -0.03
CA ASP A 106 -15.36 27.10 -1.01
C ASP A 106 -15.51 25.73 -1.69
N PRO A 107 -16.70 25.09 -1.66
CA PRO A 107 -16.88 23.76 -2.23
C PRO A 107 -16.39 23.73 -3.69
N PRO A 108 -15.79 22.62 -4.16
CA PRO A 108 -15.19 22.55 -5.48
C PRO A 108 -16.23 22.91 -6.54
N ARG A 109 -16.04 24.07 -7.18
CA ARG A 109 -16.96 24.56 -8.21
C ARG A 109 -17.04 23.52 -9.32
N LYS A 110 -18.26 23.07 -9.62
CA LYS A 110 -18.58 22.17 -10.73
C LYS A 110 -17.77 22.56 -11.97
N ARG A 111 -17.05 21.60 -12.56
CA ARG A 111 -16.46 21.78 -13.90
C ARG A 111 -17.60 21.96 -14.89
N LEU A 112 -17.85 23.20 -15.30
CA LEU A 112 -18.62 23.51 -16.49
C LEU A 112 -17.62 23.47 -17.64
N ASP A 113 -17.57 22.36 -18.38
CA ASP A 113 -16.82 22.32 -19.62
C ASP A 113 -17.50 23.31 -20.59
N THR A 114 -16.94 24.51 -20.75
CA THR A 114 -17.44 25.45 -21.77
C THR A 114 -16.99 24.96 -23.13
N CYS A 115 -17.88 24.26 -23.85
CA CYS A 115 -17.73 24.09 -25.28
C CYS A 115 -17.73 25.47 -25.94
N ARG A 116 -16.57 25.92 -26.43
CA ARG A 116 -16.48 27.06 -27.34
C ARG A 116 -17.08 26.66 -28.68
N ILE A 117 -18.37 26.92 -28.87
CA ILE A 117 -18.94 27.08 -30.21
C ILE A 117 -18.39 28.40 -30.77
N ASN A 118 -17.33 28.31 -31.56
CA ASN A 118 -16.92 29.43 -32.41
C ASN A 118 -17.94 29.52 -33.56
N GLY A 119 -18.84 30.50 -33.47
CA GLY A 119 -19.73 30.88 -34.56
C GLY A 119 -19.02 31.80 -35.55
N THR A 120 -19.58 31.88 -36.76
CA THR A 120 -19.58 33.10 -37.56
C THR A 120 -20.94 33.19 -38.25
N ASN A 121 -21.79 34.07 -37.74
CA ASN A 121 -22.96 34.57 -38.45
C ASN A 121 -22.52 35.74 -39.34
N SER A 122 -22.92 35.67 -40.61
CA SER A 122 -23.32 36.80 -41.50
C SER A 122 -22.20 37.74 -42.00
N PRO A 123 -22.40 38.49 -43.11
CA PRO A 123 -23.64 39.15 -43.55
C PRO A 123 -24.54 38.33 -44.48
#